data_AF-A0A0D2R8F9-F1
#
_entry.id   AF-A0A0D2R8F9-F1
#
_cell.length_a   1.000
_cell.length_b   1.000
_cell.length_c   1.000
_cell.angle_alpha   90.00
_cell.angle_beta   90.00
_cell.angle_gamma   90.00
#
_symmetry.space_group_name_H-M   'P 1'
#
loop_
_entity.id
_entity.type
_entity.pdbx_description
1 polymer ?
#
loop_
_entity_poly.entity_id
_entity_poly.type
_entity_poly.pdbx_seq_one_letter_code
_entity_poly.pdbx_strand_id
1 'polypeptide(L)'
;MNATLVLPELDANSFWHDDSGFQGIYDVEHFIQTLKYDVRIVESIPEIHKNGKTKKIKAHQIRPPRDAPISWYTTVALKKMKEHGAIYLTPFSHRLAEEIDNAEYQRLRCRVNYHALRFKPNIMRLSESIVDKLRAQGHFMSIHLRFEMDMLAFAGCFDIFSPEEQSILKKYRKENFAEKRLVYNERRAIGKCPLTPEEVGLVLRAVGFDNSTRIYLAAGELFGGERFMKPFRDLFPCLENHSSVDSSEELVANTRGLLGSAVDYMVCLLSDIFMPTYDGPSNFANNLLGHRLYYGFRTTIRPDRKGLAPIFIDRENGQTAGFEQAVRRVMLKTNFGGPHKRVPPESFYTNSWPECFCQMSPSNPADKCPPDNVLEILESQLENEVNRDLEASMETNSTRRTEI
;
A
#
# COMPACT_ATOMS: atom_id res chain seq x y z
N MET A 1 -14.64 -4.23 -23.70
CA MET A 1 -15.54 -3.04 -23.62
C MET A 1 -15.27 -2.03 -24.74
N ASN A 2 -14.04 -1.95 -25.30
CA ASN A 2 -13.62 -0.89 -26.23
C ASN A 2 -13.90 0.51 -25.65
N ALA A 3 -13.39 0.74 -24.45
CA ALA A 3 -13.61 1.94 -23.67
C ALA A 3 -12.28 2.66 -23.45
N THR A 4 -12.36 3.98 -23.28
CA THR A 4 -11.24 4.82 -22.86
C THR A 4 -11.30 5.02 -21.35
N LEU A 5 -10.19 4.81 -20.65
CA LEU A 5 -10.06 5.15 -19.24
C LEU A 5 -9.81 6.65 -19.11
N VAL A 6 -10.64 7.33 -18.32
CA VAL A 6 -10.33 8.67 -17.82
C VAL A 6 -9.55 8.51 -16.52
N LEU A 7 -8.51 9.31 -16.30
CA LEU A 7 -7.74 9.25 -15.05
C LEU A 7 -8.67 9.28 -13.83
N PRO A 8 -8.41 8.43 -12.83
CA PRO A 8 -9.30 8.33 -11.68
C PRO A 8 -9.21 9.59 -10.81
N GLU A 9 -10.32 9.91 -10.16
CA GLU A 9 -10.36 10.89 -9.08
C GLU A 9 -10.13 10.17 -7.75
N LEU A 10 -9.23 10.71 -6.92
CA LEU A 10 -9.07 10.24 -5.55
C LEU A 10 -10.09 10.94 -4.65
N ASP A 11 -10.65 10.21 -3.70
CA ASP A 11 -11.62 10.77 -2.76
C ASP A 11 -10.91 11.69 -1.74
N ALA A 12 -11.04 13.00 -1.96
CA ALA A 12 -10.48 14.04 -1.10
C ALA A 12 -11.33 14.33 0.16
N ASN A 13 -12.58 13.85 0.22
CA ASN A 13 -13.57 14.34 1.18
C ASN A 13 -13.66 13.53 2.48
N SER A 14 -13.21 12.28 2.49
CA SER A 14 -13.63 11.32 3.53
C SER A 14 -12.72 11.24 4.76
N PHE A 15 -11.44 11.62 4.65
CA PHE A 15 -10.50 11.55 5.79
C PHE A 15 -9.26 12.44 5.61
N TRP A 16 -8.64 12.39 4.43
CA TRP A 16 -7.33 13.01 4.19
C TRP A 16 -7.36 14.52 3.95
N HIS A 17 -8.53 15.07 3.57
CA HIS A 17 -8.70 16.49 3.24
C HIS A 17 -7.59 17.01 2.30
N ASP A 18 -7.22 16.21 1.30
CA ASP A 18 -6.10 16.45 0.39
C ASP A 18 -6.63 16.51 -1.05
N ASP A 19 -6.38 17.63 -1.72
CA ASP A 19 -6.85 17.93 -3.08
C ASP A 19 -5.81 17.62 -4.17
N SER A 20 -4.68 17.01 -3.83
CA SER A 20 -3.61 16.63 -4.78
C SER A 20 -4.13 15.73 -5.91
N GLY A 21 -5.13 14.90 -5.62
CA GLY A 21 -5.72 13.98 -6.59
C GLY A 21 -4.72 12.96 -7.16
N PHE A 22 -5.13 12.23 -8.20
CA PHE A 22 -4.27 11.21 -8.81
C PHE A 22 -3.01 11.84 -9.44
N GLN A 23 -3.19 12.96 -10.14
CA GLN A 23 -2.11 13.66 -10.83
C GLN A 23 -1.13 14.34 -9.86
N GLY A 24 -1.49 14.60 -8.61
CA GLY A 24 -0.59 15.13 -7.60
C GLY A 24 0.40 14.09 -7.07
N ILE A 25 -0.01 12.81 -7.06
CA ILE A 25 0.73 11.72 -6.41
C ILE A 25 1.48 10.83 -7.41
N TYR A 26 0.86 10.51 -8.56
CA TYR A 26 1.42 9.58 -9.53
C TYR A 26 2.05 10.29 -10.73
N ASP A 27 3.03 9.63 -11.34
CA ASP A 27 3.60 10.01 -12.62
C ASP A 27 2.62 9.62 -13.74
N VAL A 28 1.81 10.59 -14.16
CA VAL A 28 0.74 10.41 -15.15
C VAL A 28 1.29 10.06 -16.53
N GLU A 29 2.39 10.70 -16.94
CA GLU A 29 3.01 10.46 -18.23
C GLU A 29 3.53 9.02 -18.31
N HIS A 30 4.25 8.58 -17.27
CA HIS A 30 4.70 7.19 -17.13
C HIS A 30 3.52 6.21 -17.13
N PHE A 31 2.45 6.50 -16.40
CA PHE A 31 1.26 5.65 -16.33
C PHE A 31 0.59 5.47 -17.70
N ILE A 32 0.39 6.56 -18.46
CA ILE A 32 -0.20 6.52 -19.81
C ILE A 32 0.72 5.79 -20.78
N GLN A 33 2.03 6.09 -20.75
CA GLN A 33 3.00 5.51 -21.67
C GLN A 33 3.19 4.00 -21.43
N THR A 34 3.20 3.57 -20.17
CA THR A 34 3.34 2.15 -19.79
C THR A 34 2.15 1.31 -20.26
N LEU A 35 0.95 1.89 -20.30
CA LEU A 35 -0.31 1.18 -20.63
C LEU A 35 -0.83 1.45 -22.04
N LYS A 36 -0.09 2.20 -22.88
CA LYS A 36 -0.57 2.69 -24.19
C LYS A 36 -1.05 1.60 -25.15
N TYR A 37 -0.53 0.38 -25.03
CA TYR A 37 -0.92 -0.77 -25.85
C TYR A 37 -2.02 -1.63 -25.23
N ASP A 38 -2.31 -1.45 -23.93
CA ASP A 38 -3.32 -2.22 -23.20
C ASP A 38 -4.64 -1.46 -23.11
N VAL A 39 -4.59 -0.17 -22.76
CA VAL A 39 -5.75 0.67 -22.47
C VAL A 39 -5.50 2.08 -23.00
N ARG A 40 -6.47 2.62 -23.74
CA ARG A 40 -6.44 4.04 -24.10
C ARG A 40 -6.80 4.88 -22.87
N ILE A 41 -5.92 5.79 -22.49
CA ILE A 41 -6.08 6.64 -21.30
C ILE A 41 -6.13 8.11 -21.73
N VAL A 42 -7.00 8.89 -21.09
CA VAL A 42 -7.09 10.35 -21.22
C VAL A 42 -7.17 11.00 -19.85
N GLU A 43 -6.69 12.24 -19.72
CA GLU A 43 -6.69 12.95 -18.44
C GLU A 43 -8.10 13.41 -18.01
N SER A 44 -8.93 13.80 -18.98
CA SER A 44 -10.28 14.30 -18.71
C SER A 44 -11.27 13.84 -19.77
N ILE A 45 -12.56 13.91 -19.43
CA ILE A 45 -13.64 13.60 -20.37
C ILE A 45 -13.60 14.64 -21.51
N PRO A 46 -13.54 14.21 -22.78
CA PRO A 46 -13.41 15.13 -23.89
C PRO A 46 -14.64 16.04 -24.04
N GLU A 47 -14.41 17.31 -24.36
CA GLU A 47 -15.46 18.25 -24.70
C GLU A 47 -15.94 18.03 -26.14
N ILE A 48 -17.25 17.88 -26.33
CA ILE A 48 -17.83 17.74 -27.68
C ILE A 48 -18.24 19.12 -28.17
N HIS A 49 -17.59 19.62 -29.22
CA HIS A 49 -17.99 20.84 -29.91
C HIS A 49 -18.94 20.49 -31.07
N LYS A 50 -20.19 20.96 -31.02
CA LYS A 50 -21.15 20.81 -32.12
C LYS A 50 -21.87 22.14 -32.36
N ASN A 51 -21.82 22.64 -33.60
CA ASN A 51 -22.45 23.90 -34.02
C ASN A 51 -22.08 25.11 -33.11
N GLY A 52 -20.80 25.26 -32.77
CA GLY A 52 -20.32 26.36 -31.92
C GLY A 52 -20.71 26.26 -30.44
N LYS A 53 -21.36 25.17 -30.00
CA LYS A 53 -21.68 24.90 -28.60
C LYS A 53 -20.84 23.76 -28.05
N THR A 54 -20.21 24.00 -26.90
CA THR A 54 -19.50 22.99 -26.11
C THR A 54 -20.50 22.19 -25.29
N LYS A 55 -20.53 20.87 -25.47
CA LYS A 55 -21.32 19.94 -24.66
C LYS A 55 -20.37 19.11 -23.79
N LYS A 56 -20.42 19.33 -22.48
CA LYS A 56 -19.75 18.48 -21.49
C LYS A 56 -20.51 17.18 -21.33
N ILE A 57 -19.85 16.04 -21.49
CA ILE A 57 -20.45 14.73 -21.21
C ILE A 57 -20.51 14.58 -19.69
N LYS A 58 -21.70 14.39 -19.13
CA LYS A 58 -21.86 14.08 -17.71
C LYS A 58 -21.81 12.57 -17.53
N ALA A 59 -20.80 12.08 -16.81
CA ALA A 59 -20.67 10.65 -16.53
C ALA A 59 -21.84 10.15 -15.65
N HIS A 60 -22.45 9.03 -16.04
CA HIS A 60 -23.49 8.39 -15.26
C HIS A 60 -22.87 7.58 -14.11
N GLN A 61 -23.17 7.98 -12.88
CA GLN A 61 -22.68 7.28 -11.70
C GLN A 61 -23.34 5.91 -11.55
N ILE A 62 -22.53 4.87 -11.38
CA ILE A 62 -22.97 3.52 -11.10
C ILE A 62 -22.10 2.93 -10.00
N ARG A 63 -22.72 2.22 -9.06
CA ARG A 63 -22.04 1.55 -7.96
C ARG A 63 -21.79 0.07 -8.32
N PRO A 64 -20.54 -0.36 -8.54
CA PRO A 64 -20.27 -1.77 -8.78
C PRO A 64 -20.55 -2.62 -7.53
N PRO A 65 -20.99 -3.88 -7.69
CA PRO A 65 -21.00 -4.86 -6.62
C PRO A 65 -19.61 -5.02 -6.00
N ARG A 66 -19.54 -5.50 -4.76
CA ARG A 66 -18.25 -5.94 -4.20
C ARG A 66 -17.80 -7.18 -4.96
N ASP A 67 -16.51 -7.27 -5.27
CA ASP A 67 -15.89 -8.38 -5.98
C ASP A 67 -16.62 -8.71 -7.31
N ALA A 68 -17.00 -7.67 -8.07
CA ALA A 68 -17.84 -7.83 -9.25
C ALA A 68 -17.12 -8.69 -10.31
N PRO A 69 -17.81 -9.68 -10.90
CA PRO A 69 -17.22 -10.51 -11.94
C PRO A 69 -17.04 -9.69 -13.22
N ILE A 70 -16.14 -10.14 -14.10
CA ILE A 70 -15.90 -9.55 -15.42
C ILE A 70 -17.21 -9.39 -16.20
N SER A 71 -18.11 -10.38 -16.10
CA SER A 71 -19.41 -10.38 -16.75
C SER A 71 -20.26 -9.17 -16.39
N TRP A 72 -20.15 -8.65 -15.16
CA TRP A 72 -20.88 -7.44 -14.74
C TRP A 72 -20.41 -6.20 -15.51
N TYR A 73 -19.09 -6.07 -15.73
CA TYR A 73 -18.52 -4.97 -16.50
C TYR A 73 -18.89 -5.06 -17.98
N THR A 74 -18.82 -6.26 -18.57
CA THR A 74 -19.13 -6.47 -19.99
C THR A 74 -20.62 -6.47 -20.31
N THR A 75 -21.51 -6.50 -19.30
CA THR A 75 -22.96 -6.47 -19.49
C THR A 75 -23.57 -5.18 -18.91
N VAL A 76 -23.64 -5.06 -17.59
CA VAL A 76 -24.34 -3.97 -16.89
C VAL A 76 -23.62 -2.64 -17.11
N ALA A 77 -22.33 -2.58 -16.82
CA ALA A 77 -21.56 -1.33 -16.97
C ALA A 77 -21.46 -0.92 -18.45
N LEU A 78 -21.19 -1.87 -19.35
CA LEU A 78 -21.13 -1.61 -20.78
C LEU A 78 -22.47 -1.09 -21.34
N LYS A 79 -23.60 -1.65 -20.91
CA LYS A 79 -24.93 -1.15 -21.31
C LYS A 79 -25.10 0.32 -20.90
N LYS A 80 -24.78 0.66 -19.64
CA LYS A 80 -24.84 2.05 -19.16
C LYS A 80 -23.88 2.99 -19.87
N MET A 81 -22.69 2.51 -20.20
CA MET A 81 -21.72 3.28 -20.98
C MET A 81 -22.25 3.59 -22.39
N LYS A 82 -22.89 2.62 -23.05
CA LYS A 82 -23.53 2.85 -24.36
C LYS A 82 -24.72 3.81 -24.28
N GLU A 83 -25.51 3.76 -23.21
CA GLU A 83 -26.66 4.65 -22.98
C GLU A 83 -26.23 6.10 -22.70
N HIS A 84 -25.16 6.31 -21.93
CA HIS A 84 -24.78 7.63 -21.42
C HIS A 84 -23.51 8.22 -22.04
N GLY A 85 -22.76 7.44 -22.81
CA GLY A 85 -21.45 7.81 -23.38
C GLY A 85 -20.29 7.69 -22.40
N ALA A 86 -20.49 8.06 -21.13
CA ALA A 86 -19.53 7.91 -20.05
C ALA A 86 -20.20 7.42 -18.76
N ILE A 87 -19.49 6.61 -17.98
CA ILE A 87 -19.91 6.17 -16.64
C ILE A 87 -18.84 6.49 -15.62
N TYR A 88 -19.27 6.75 -14.39
CA TYR A 88 -18.38 6.95 -13.25
C TYR A 88 -18.63 5.83 -12.23
N LEU A 89 -17.64 4.95 -12.06
CA LEU A 89 -17.72 3.81 -11.15
C LEU A 89 -17.31 4.27 -9.76
N THR A 90 -18.25 4.51 -8.86
CA THR A 90 -17.93 5.01 -7.51
C THR A 90 -18.85 4.45 -6.42
N PRO A 91 -18.32 4.08 -5.24
CA PRO A 91 -16.90 3.98 -4.89
C PRO A 91 -16.23 2.74 -5.51
N PHE A 92 -14.95 2.86 -5.89
CA PHE A 92 -14.17 1.81 -6.57
C PHE A 92 -13.11 1.14 -5.70
N SER A 93 -13.45 0.75 -4.48
CA SER A 93 -12.60 -0.07 -3.62
C SER A 93 -13.14 -1.51 -3.58
N HIS A 94 -12.28 -2.51 -3.87
CA HIS A 94 -12.64 -3.94 -3.89
C HIS A 94 -13.85 -4.25 -4.78
N ARG A 95 -13.81 -3.73 -6.02
CA ARG A 95 -14.92 -3.83 -6.98
C ARG A 95 -14.70 -4.81 -8.13
N LEU A 96 -13.48 -5.29 -8.32
CA LEU A 96 -13.17 -6.36 -9.27
C LEU A 96 -13.03 -7.67 -8.52
N ALA A 97 -13.53 -8.77 -9.08
CA ALA A 97 -13.35 -10.11 -8.51
C ALA A 97 -11.86 -10.41 -8.23
N GLU A 98 -11.59 -11.05 -7.09
CA GLU A 98 -10.23 -11.40 -6.68
C GLU A 98 -9.61 -12.42 -7.64
N GLU A 99 -10.40 -13.44 -7.99
CA GLU A 99 -10.02 -14.53 -8.89
C GLU A 99 -10.55 -14.27 -10.30
N ILE A 100 -9.64 -14.28 -11.28
CA ILE A 100 -9.93 -14.07 -12.69
C ILE A 100 -9.23 -15.16 -13.51
N ASP A 101 -10.02 -15.92 -14.26
CA ASP A 101 -9.51 -17.02 -15.09
C ASP A 101 -8.74 -16.56 -16.34
N ASN A 102 -8.84 -15.27 -16.69
CA ASN A 102 -8.15 -14.72 -17.85
C ASN A 102 -6.72 -14.29 -17.49
N ALA A 103 -5.73 -15.02 -18.01
CA ALA A 103 -4.31 -14.77 -17.75
C ALA A 103 -3.85 -13.37 -18.20
N GLU A 104 -4.34 -12.85 -19.33
CA GLU A 104 -3.98 -11.50 -19.79
C GLU A 104 -4.49 -10.41 -18.85
N TYR A 105 -5.68 -10.59 -18.27
CA TYR A 105 -6.19 -9.66 -17.26
C TYR A 105 -5.38 -9.71 -15.97
N GLN A 106 -4.93 -10.90 -15.56
CA GLN A 106 -4.04 -11.01 -14.42
C GLN A 106 -2.68 -10.33 -14.69
N ARG A 107 -2.06 -10.58 -15.86
CA ARG A 107 -0.82 -9.91 -16.28
C ARG A 107 -0.97 -8.39 -16.32
N LEU A 108 -2.09 -7.89 -16.81
CA LEU A 108 -2.38 -6.46 -16.80
C LEU A 108 -2.53 -5.92 -15.38
N ARG A 109 -3.20 -6.63 -14.45
CA ARG A 109 -3.27 -6.24 -13.03
C ARG A 109 -1.88 -6.11 -12.41
N CYS A 110 -1.00 -7.08 -12.67
CA CYS A 110 0.40 -7.05 -12.21
C CYS A 110 1.14 -5.83 -12.76
N ARG A 111 1.04 -5.60 -14.08
CA ARG A 111 1.69 -4.46 -14.75
C ARG A 111 1.21 -3.13 -14.21
N VAL A 112 -0.10 -2.98 -14.03
CA VAL A 112 -0.69 -1.76 -13.48
C VAL A 112 -0.19 -1.53 -12.05
N ASN A 113 -0.27 -2.54 -11.18
CA ASN A 113 0.05 -2.42 -9.77
C ASN A 113 1.54 -2.15 -9.49
N TYR A 114 2.44 -2.79 -10.24
CA TYR A 114 3.87 -2.80 -9.89
C TYR A 114 4.77 -2.05 -10.88
N HIS A 115 4.26 -1.68 -12.07
CA HIS A 115 5.04 -0.98 -13.08
C HIS A 115 4.43 0.35 -13.51
N ALA A 116 3.11 0.40 -13.77
CA ALA A 116 2.48 1.61 -14.29
C ALA A 116 2.20 2.64 -13.18
N LEU A 117 1.77 2.19 -12.00
CA LEU A 117 1.52 3.06 -10.84
C LEU A 117 2.84 3.41 -10.14
N ARG A 118 3.53 4.43 -10.68
CA ARG A 118 4.74 5.00 -10.09
C ARG A 118 4.42 6.35 -9.44
N PHE A 119 4.92 6.58 -8.24
CA PHE A 119 4.85 7.91 -7.63
C PHE A 119 5.69 8.93 -8.40
N LYS A 120 5.36 10.21 -8.25
CA LYS A 120 6.13 11.28 -8.90
C LYS A 120 7.62 11.25 -8.55
N PRO A 121 8.51 11.73 -9.45
CA PRO A 121 9.95 11.73 -9.23
C PRO A 121 10.42 12.44 -7.95
N ASN A 122 9.73 13.48 -7.47
CA ASN A 122 10.06 14.13 -6.20
C ASN A 122 9.78 13.24 -4.99
N ILE A 123 8.66 12.50 -4.98
CA ILE A 123 8.32 11.54 -3.92
C ILE A 123 9.34 10.41 -3.90
N MET A 124 9.71 9.88 -5.07
CA MET A 124 10.70 8.82 -5.20
C MET A 124 12.08 9.25 -4.67
N ARG A 125 12.61 10.39 -5.15
CA ARG A 125 13.90 10.94 -4.68
C ARG A 125 13.93 11.18 -3.18
N LEU A 126 12.84 11.71 -2.63
CA LEU A 126 12.71 11.94 -1.20
C LEU A 126 12.75 10.63 -0.42
N SER A 127 11.98 9.64 -0.86
CA SER A 127 11.92 8.32 -0.23
C SER A 127 13.28 7.62 -0.26
N GLU A 128 13.99 7.69 -1.38
CA GLU A 128 15.35 7.16 -1.56
C GLU A 128 16.34 7.84 -0.61
N SER A 129 16.32 9.18 -0.53
CA SER A 129 17.15 9.95 0.40
C SER A 129 16.95 9.54 1.87
N ILE A 130 15.69 9.34 2.29
CA ILE A 130 15.37 8.85 3.64
C ILE A 130 15.95 7.45 3.86
N VAL A 131 15.74 6.53 2.90
CA VAL A 131 16.24 5.17 2.98
C VAL A 131 17.77 5.12 3.04
N ASP A 132 18.45 5.92 2.23
CA ASP A 132 19.92 5.99 2.20
C ASP A 132 20.48 6.49 3.52
N LYS A 133 19.87 7.52 4.12
CA LYS A 133 20.26 8.02 5.45
C LYS A 133 20.07 6.98 6.55
N LEU A 134 18.94 6.27 6.54
CA LEU A 134 18.67 5.21 7.52
C LEU A 134 19.66 4.06 7.35
N ARG A 135 19.94 3.63 6.11
CA ARG A 135 20.89 2.56 5.80
C ARG A 135 22.34 2.93 6.07
N ALA A 136 22.71 4.20 5.94
CA ALA A 136 24.05 4.67 6.31
C ALA A 136 24.35 4.46 7.80
N GLN A 137 23.31 4.38 8.64
CA GLN A 137 23.43 4.05 10.06
C GLN A 137 23.34 2.54 10.33
N GLY A 138 23.04 1.74 9.30
CA GLY A 138 22.92 0.28 9.30
C GLY A 138 21.49 -0.20 8.99
N HIS A 139 21.24 -1.50 9.12
CA HIS A 139 19.92 -2.08 8.85
C HIS A 139 18.79 -1.43 9.67
N PHE A 140 17.61 -1.33 9.08
CA PHE A 140 16.44 -0.78 9.74
C PHE A 140 15.18 -1.54 9.34
N MET A 141 14.23 -1.59 10.27
CA MET A 141 12.89 -2.09 9.98
C MET A 141 11.90 -0.95 9.90
N SER A 142 10.77 -1.19 9.26
CA SER A 142 9.65 -0.26 9.24
C SER A 142 8.40 -0.87 9.84
N ILE A 143 7.62 -0.05 10.52
CA ILE A 143 6.34 -0.43 11.14
C ILE A 143 5.26 0.49 10.60
N HIS A 144 4.21 -0.11 10.05
CA HIS A 144 2.99 0.63 9.75
C HIS A 144 2.03 0.49 10.93
N LEU A 145 2.00 1.53 11.77
CA LEU A 145 1.25 1.56 13.02
C LEU A 145 -0.12 2.19 12.81
N ARG A 146 -1.15 1.34 12.62
CA ARG A 146 -2.52 1.78 12.38
C ARG A 146 -3.33 1.87 13.68
N PHE A 147 -3.20 3.01 14.38
CA PHE A 147 -3.86 3.29 15.66
C PHE A 147 -4.52 4.69 15.69
N GLU A 148 -4.99 5.14 14.54
CA GLU A 148 -5.68 6.41 14.36
C GLU A 148 -7.18 6.27 14.67
N MET A 149 -7.84 7.42 14.89
CA MET A 149 -9.23 7.52 15.35
C MET A 149 -10.21 6.71 14.49
N ASP A 150 -10.10 6.79 13.16
CA ASP A 150 -11.01 6.13 12.24
C ASP A 150 -10.89 4.60 12.30
N MET A 151 -9.67 4.08 12.42
CA MET A 151 -9.40 2.66 12.57
C MET A 151 -9.93 2.13 13.90
N LEU A 152 -9.69 2.86 14.98
CA LEU A 152 -10.18 2.48 16.30
C LEU A 152 -11.72 2.52 16.36
N ALA A 153 -12.34 3.56 15.80
CA ALA A 153 -13.78 3.69 15.64
C ALA A 153 -14.39 2.58 14.78
N PHE A 154 -13.70 2.16 13.70
CA PHE A 154 -14.11 1.03 12.89
C PHE A 154 -13.99 -0.30 13.67
N ALA A 155 -12.89 -0.49 14.37
CA ALA A 155 -12.60 -1.70 15.13
C ALA A 155 -13.54 -1.87 16.32
N GLY A 156 -13.96 -0.78 16.97
CA GLY A 156 -14.85 -0.80 18.14
C GLY A 156 -14.19 -1.33 19.40
N CYS A 157 -12.88 -1.17 19.54
CA CYS A 157 -12.13 -1.65 20.69
C CYS A 157 -11.86 -0.49 21.65
N PHE A 158 -12.91 -0.06 22.36
CA PHE A 158 -12.93 1.22 23.10
C PHE A 158 -12.49 1.10 24.56
N ASP A 159 -12.52 -0.09 25.14
CA ASP A 159 -12.39 -0.27 26.59
C ASP A 159 -10.99 0.07 27.14
N ILE A 160 -9.98 0.19 26.26
CA ILE A 160 -8.62 0.63 26.61
C ILE A 160 -8.47 2.17 26.71
N PHE A 161 -9.54 2.92 26.41
CA PHE A 161 -9.56 4.38 26.40
C PHE A 161 -10.37 4.94 27.58
N SER A 162 -10.09 6.21 27.96
CA SER A 162 -10.84 6.92 29.00
C SER A 162 -12.31 7.13 28.60
N PRO A 163 -13.23 7.36 29.56
CA PRO A 163 -14.64 7.64 29.23
C PRO A 163 -14.83 8.77 28.21
N GLU A 164 -14.00 9.81 28.28
CA GLU A 164 -14.01 10.95 27.36
C GLU A 164 -13.57 10.54 25.95
N GLU A 165 -12.44 9.84 25.84
CA GLU A 165 -11.92 9.31 24.58
C GLU A 165 -12.90 8.31 23.94
N GLN A 166 -13.53 7.44 24.74
CA GLN A 166 -14.56 6.52 24.26
C GLN A 166 -15.76 7.26 23.67
N SER A 167 -16.16 8.39 24.27
CA SER A 167 -17.26 9.22 23.74
C SER A 167 -16.92 9.75 22.35
N ILE A 168 -15.69 10.22 22.15
CA ILE A 168 -15.18 10.70 20.85
C ILE A 168 -15.23 9.58 19.81
N LEU A 169 -14.69 8.40 20.12
CA LEU A 169 -14.68 7.26 19.20
C LEU A 169 -16.10 6.77 18.86
N LYS A 170 -17.00 6.72 19.84
CA LYS A 170 -18.41 6.35 19.64
C LYS A 170 -19.13 7.36 18.75
N LYS A 171 -18.89 8.66 18.95
CA LYS A 171 -19.45 9.73 18.11
C LYS A 171 -18.96 9.61 16.68
N TYR A 172 -17.64 9.58 16.47
CA TYR A 172 -17.05 9.43 15.13
C TYR A 172 -17.57 8.18 14.41
N ARG A 173 -17.72 7.06 15.15
CA ARG A 173 -18.28 5.84 14.59
C ARG A 173 -19.70 6.03 14.06
N LYS A 174 -20.57 6.63 14.86
CA LYS A 174 -21.99 6.84 14.53
C LYS A 174 -22.15 7.69 13.28
N GLU A 175 -21.26 8.65 13.06
CA GLU A 175 -21.28 9.57 11.93
C GLU A 175 -20.73 8.93 10.64
N ASN A 176 -19.73 8.04 10.74
CA ASN A 176 -18.97 7.57 9.57
C ASN A 176 -19.18 6.10 9.19
N PHE A 177 -19.72 5.26 10.08
CA PHE A 177 -19.86 3.82 9.83
C PHE A 177 -21.28 3.32 10.08
N ALA A 178 -21.64 2.26 9.37
CA ALA A 178 -22.90 1.56 9.58
C ALA A 178 -23.03 1.06 11.04
N GLU A 179 -24.25 1.12 11.56
CA GLU A 179 -24.56 0.63 12.90
C GLU A 179 -24.22 -0.85 13.02
N LYS A 180 -23.49 -1.19 14.08
CA LYS A 180 -23.04 -2.56 14.35
C LYS A 180 -22.77 -2.73 15.83
N ARG A 181 -23.23 -3.85 16.40
CA ARG A 181 -22.86 -4.27 17.75
C ARG A 181 -21.38 -4.66 17.77
N LEU A 182 -20.59 -3.94 18.56
CA LEU A 182 -19.15 -4.19 18.76
C LEU A 182 -18.92 -4.32 20.27
N VAL A 183 -18.49 -5.50 20.70
CA VAL A 183 -18.13 -5.80 22.10
C VAL A 183 -16.63 -6.01 22.16
N TYR A 184 -15.93 -5.24 23.00
CA TYR A 184 -14.46 -5.25 23.07
C TYR A 184 -13.90 -6.66 23.24
N ASN A 185 -14.32 -7.39 24.28
CA ASN A 185 -13.81 -8.73 24.59
C ASN A 185 -13.98 -9.71 23.44
N GLU A 186 -15.17 -9.73 22.80
CA GLU A 186 -15.44 -10.60 21.65
C GLU A 186 -14.53 -10.26 20.47
N ARG A 187 -14.29 -8.97 20.22
CA ARG A 187 -13.47 -8.51 19.10
C ARG A 187 -11.99 -8.72 19.32
N ARG A 188 -11.53 -8.51 20.55
CA ARG A 188 -10.15 -8.77 20.97
C ARG A 188 -9.84 -10.25 20.80
N ALA A 189 -10.70 -11.14 21.32
CA ALA A 189 -10.53 -12.59 21.23
C ALA A 189 -10.43 -13.14 19.79
N ILE A 190 -11.08 -12.49 18.82
CA ILE A 190 -11.00 -12.88 17.40
C ILE A 190 -9.95 -12.09 16.60
N GLY A 191 -9.06 -11.36 17.27
CA GLY A 191 -7.98 -10.60 16.63
C GLY A 191 -8.47 -9.41 15.80
N LYS A 192 -9.65 -8.84 16.08
CA LYS A 192 -10.18 -7.68 15.33
C LYS A 192 -9.79 -6.32 15.91
N CYS A 193 -9.19 -6.28 17.09
CA CYS A 193 -8.60 -5.07 17.64
C CYS A 193 -7.19 -4.84 17.06
N PRO A 194 -6.81 -3.59 16.74
CA PRO A 194 -5.42 -3.21 16.56
C PRO A 194 -4.59 -3.56 17.79
N LEU A 195 -3.32 -3.89 17.56
CA LEU A 195 -2.36 -3.97 18.66
C LEU A 195 -2.04 -2.57 19.15
N THR A 196 -1.90 -2.39 20.46
CA THR A 196 -1.38 -1.12 21.01
C THR A 196 0.11 -0.98 20.68
N PRO A 197 0.69 0.23 20.68
CA PRO A 197 2.12 0.39 20.46
C PRO A 197 2.97 -0.42 21.47
N GLU A 198 2.54 -0.50 22.74
CA GLU A 198 3.20 -1.34 23.75
C GLU A 198 3.18 -2.83 23.33
N GLU A 199 2.04 -3.34 22.90
CA GLU A 199 1.92 -4.74 22.44
C GLU A 199 2.81 -5.03 21.24
N VAL A 200 2.91 -4.09 20.30
CA VAL A 200 3.83 -4.18 19.16
C VAL A 200 5.27 -4.28 19.66
N GLY A 201 5.66 -3.44 20.62
CA GLY A 201 6.99 -3.49 21.22
C GLY A 201 7.27 -4.81 21.94
N LEU A 202 6.30 -5.33 22.69
CA LEU A 202 6.40 -6.63 23.36
C LEU A 202 6.55 -7.79 22.38
N VAL A 203 5.85 -7.76 21.24
CA VAL A 203 6.02 -8.75 20.16
C VAL A 203 7.43 -8.69 19.61
N LEU A 204 7.95 -7.49 19.31
CA LEU A 204 9.30 -7.31 18.76
C LEU A 204 10.39 -7.81 19.72
N ARG A 205 10.29 -7.46 21.02
CA ARG A 205 11.19 -7.97 22.05
C ARG A 205 11.16 -9.50 22.13
N ALA A 206 9.96 -10.08 22.08
CA ALA A 206 9.83 -11.53 22.09
C ALA A 206 10.47 -12.18 20.86
N VAL A 207 10.40 -11.61 19.66
CA VAL A 207 11.04 -12.21 18.47
C VAL A 207 12.52 -11.86 18.32
N GLY A 208 13.12 -11.16 19.28
CA GLY A 208 14.58 -10.98 19.38
C GLY A 208 15.10 -9.60 19.00
N PHE A 209 14.24 -8.62 18.73
CA PHE A 209 14.66 -7.23 18.56
C PHE A 209 14.96 -6.60 19.92
N ASP A 210 15.93 -5.69 19.96
CA ASP A 210 16.31 -4.96 21.16
C ASP A 210 16.27 -3.44 20.97
N ASN A 211 16.64 -2.70 22.01
CA ASN A 211 16.58 -1.24 22.04
C ASN A 211 17.56 -0.56 21.05
N SER A 212 18.48 -1.31 20.44
CA SER A 212 19.37 -0.79 19.38
C SER A 212 18.72 -0.88 17.98
N THR A 213 17.56 -1.52 17.87
CA THR A 213 16.83 -1.66 16.60
C THR A 213 16.39 -0.29 16.09
N ARG A 214 16.84 0.08 14.89
CA ARG A 214 16.35 1.26 14.17
C ARG A 214 15.00 0.96 13.54
N ILE A 215 14.02 1.78 13.87
CA ILE A 215 12.64 1.61 13.42
C ILE A 215 12.18 2.89 12.72
N TYR A 216 11.77 2.74 11.47
CA TYR A 216 11.00 3.74 10.75
C TYR A 216 9.50 3.53 11.02
N LEU A 217 8.82 4.55 11.55
CA LEU A 217 7.42 4.48 11.91
C LEU A 217 6.56 5.22 10.88
N ALA A 218 5.81 4.46 10.08
CA ALA A 218 4.75 4.98 9.21
C ALA A 218 3.42 4.97 9.97
N ALA A 219 2.95 6.14 10.38
CA ALA A 219 1.73 6.29 11.16
C ALA A 219 1.10 7.67 10.91
N GLY A 220 -0.23 7.72 10.90
CA GLY A 220 -0.95 8.99 11.04
C GLY A 220 -0.95 9.48 12.49
N GLU A 221 -1.84 10.43 12.79
CA GLU A 221 -2.03 10.92 14.15
C GLU A 221 -2.58 9.80 15.07
N LEU A 222 -1.77 9.42 16.06
CA LEU A 222 -2.10 8.34 16.98
C LEU A 222 -3.15 8.80 17.99
N PHE A 223 -4.27 8.10 18.08
CA PHE A 223 -5.31 8.44 19.05
C PHE A 223 -4.87 8.06 20.48
N GLY A 224 -4.95 9.01 21.41
CA GLY A 224 -4.38 8.90 22.75
C GLY A 224 -2.88 9.27 22.85
N GLY A 225 -2.23 9.56 21.72
CA GLY A 225 -0.92 10.20 21.64
C GLY A 225 0.17 9.55 22.49
N GLU A 226 0.91 10.38 23.23
CA GLU A 226 2.07 9.97 24.04
C GLU A 226 1.75 8.94 25.12
N ARG A 227 0.49 8.85 25.58
CA ARG A 227 0.08 7.80 26.54
C ARG A 227 0.35 6.40 25.99
N PHE A 228 0.10 6.20 24.70
CA PHE A 228 0.34 4.92 24.03
C PHE A 228 1.72 4.82 23.39
N MET A 229 2.30 5.94 22.92
CA MET A 229 3.64 5.91 22.31
C MET A 229 4.78 5.75 23.30
N LYS A 230 4.65 6.30 24.52
CA LYS A 230 5.73 6.30 25.50
C LYS A 230 6.25 4.89 25.84
N PRO A 231 5.41 3.89 26.16
CA PRO A 231 5.90 2.53 26.43
C PRO A 231 6.65 1.91 25.25
N PHE A 232 6.21 2.19 24.02
CA PHE A 232 6.88 1.70 22.83
C PHE A 232 8.26 2.35 22.64
N ARG A 233 8.36 3.66 22.84
CA ARG A 233 9.62 4.42 22.76
C ARG A 233 10.61 4.04 23.87
N ASP A 234 10.11 3.73 25.06
CA ASP A 234 10.93 3.24 26.17
C ASP A 234 11.55 1.86 25.83
N LEU A 235 10.86 1.02 25.05
CA LEU A 235 11.39 -0.25 24.54
C LEU A 235 12.34 -0.08 23.33
N PHE A 236 12.03 0.87 22.45
CA PHE A 236 12.74 1.12 21.20
C PHE A 236 13.00 2.64 21.04
N PRO A 237 14.13 3.15 21.53
CA PRO A 237 14.43 4.58 21.49
C PRO A 237 14.82 5.10 20.09
N CYS A 238 15.36 4.23 19.21
CA CYS A 238 15.78 4.58 17.85
C CYS A 238 14.60 4.62 16.86
N LEU A 239 13.70 5.59 17.06
CA LEU A 239 12.48 5.77 16.27
C LEU A 239 12.56 7.00 15.37
N GLU A 240 12.37 6.80 14.08
CA GLU A 240 12.35 7.85 13.06
C GLU A 240 11.11 7.76 12.16
N ASN A 241 10.78 8.86 11.47
CA ASN A 241 9.74 8.93 10.43
C ASN A 241 10.15 9.95 9.36
N HIS A 242 9.36 10.11 8.30
CA HIS A 242 9.68 11.04 7.20
C HIS A 242 9.92 12.49 7.67
N SER A 243 9.39 12.90 8.83
CA SER A 243 9.55 14.25 9.37
C SER A 243 10.79 14.40 10.26
N SER A 244 11.35 13.32 10.79
CA SER A 244 12.52 13.36 11.69
C SER A 244 13.85 13.10 10.97
N VAL A 245 13.82 12.38 9.84
CA VAL A 245 15.03 11.98 9.09
C VAL A 245 15.68 13.18 8.36
N ASP A 246 14.88 14.17 7.98
CA ASP A 246 15.34 15.42 7.39
C ASP A 246 14.35 16.53 7.75
N SER A 247 14.80 17.60 8.39
CA SER A 247 13.95 18.70 8.85
C SER A 247 13.97 19.92 7.92
N SER A 248 14.45 19.77 6.69
CA SER A 248 14.44 20.88 5.72
C SER A 248 13.01 21.34 5.43
N GLU A 249 12.81 22.66 5.36
CA GLU A 249 11.48 23.28 5.14
C GLU A 249 10.83 22.81 3.82
N GLU A 250 11.65 22.51 2.80
CA GLU A 250 11.21 21.94 1.52
C GLU A 250 10.63 20.52 1.68
N LEU A 251 11.15 19.72 2.62
CA LEU A 251 10.62 18.39 2.93
C LEU A 251 9.26 18.49 3.61
N VAL A 252 9.11 19.40 4.58
CA VAL A 252 7.88 19.59 5.37
C VAL A 252 6.70 20.02 4.48
N ALA A 253 6.95 20.70 3.36
CA ALA A 253 5.93 20.97 2.36
C ALA A 253 5.61 19.73 1.51
N ASN A 254 6.62 18.93 1.18
CA ASN A 254 6.52 17.72 0.34
C ASN A 254 6.08 16.45 1.09
N THR A 255 5.89 16.48 2.40
CA THR A 255 5.46 15.34 3.22
C THR A 255 4.07 15.49 3.85
N ARG A 256 3.28 16.50 3.45
CA ARG A 256 1.91 16.66 3.97
C ARG A 256 0.94 15.71 3.30
N GLY A 257 -0.10 15.31 4.03
CA GLY A 257 -1.24 14.56 3.51
C GLY A 257 -0.85 13.26 2.77
N LEU A 258 -1.37 13.11 1.56
CA LEU A 258 -1.16 11.93 0.73
C LEU A 258 0.30 11.81 0.25
N LEU A 259 1.03 12.92 0.12
CA LEU A 259 2.45 12.87 -0.27
C LEU A 259 3.29 12.20 0.83
N GLY A 260 3.08 12.55 2.09
CA GLY A 260 3.74 11.89 3.23
C GLY A 260 3.43 10.40 3.29
N SER A 261 2.17 10.03 3.04
CA SER A 261 1.77 8.63 2.96
C SER A 261 2.44 7.88 1.80
N ALA A 262 2.66 8.54 0.66
CA ALA A 262 3.39 7.95 -0.47
C ALA A 262 4.88 7.76 -0.16
N VAL A 263 5.50 8.70 0.57
CA VAL A 263 6.87 8.57 1.08
C VAL A 263 6.96 7.40 2.07
N ASP A 264 6.06 7.34 3.05
CA ASP A 264 5.98 6.24 4.01
C ASP A 264 5.85 4.89 3.31
N TYR A 265 5.01 4.80 2.27
CA TYR A 265 4.83 3.59 1.48
C TYR A 265 6.16 3.13 0.86
N MET A 266 6.91 4.05 0.24
CA MET A 266 8.18 3.73 -0.41
C MET A 266 9.28 3.38 0.58
N VAL A 267 9.40 4.11 1.69
CA VAL A 267 10.38 3.79 2.75
C VAL A 267 10.07 2.41 3.34
N CYS A 268 8.79 2.11 3.60
CA CYS A 268 8.40 0.78 4.07
C CYS A 268 8.63 -0.32 3.04
N LEU A 269 8.43 -0.05 1.75
CA LEU A 269 8.74 -1.00 0.66
C LEU A 269 10.23 -1.36 0.63
N LEU A 270 11.09 -0.36 0.84
CA LEU A 270 12.55 -0.49 0.74
C LEU A 270 13.22 -0.95 2.03
N SER A 271 12.55 -0.86 3.18
CA SER A 271 13.06 -1.36 4.47
C SER A 271 13.45 -2.83 4.45
N ASP A 272 14.40 -3.23 5.31
CA ASP A 272 14.87 -4.62 5.41
C ASP A 272 13.76 -5.54 5.91
N ILE A 273 13.01 -5.09 6.92
CA ILE A 273 11.90 -5.80 7.53
C ILE A 273 10.70 -4.86 7.62
N PHE A 274 9.52 -5.32 7.21
CA PHE A 274 8.27 -4.58 7.37
C PHE A 274 7.33 -5.30 8.36
N MET A 275 6.66 -4.53 9.22
CA MET A 275 5.65 -5.06 10.14
C MET A 275 4.38 -4.18 10.12
N PRO A 276 3.24 -4.68 9.59
CA PRO A 276 1.97 -4.02 9.79
C PRO A 276 1.39 -4.38 11.16
N THR A 277 0.86 -3.40 11.90
CA THR A 277 0.23 -3.64 13.22
C THR A 277 -1.26 -3.99 13.10
N TYR A 278 -1.84 -3.78 11.93
CA TYR A 278 -3.23 -4.09 11.63
C TYR A 278 -3.42 -4.45 10.16
N ASP A 279 -3.94 -5.64 9.91
CA ASP A 279 -4.23 -6.20 8.58
C ASP A 279 -5.74 -6.34 8.31
N GLY A 280 -6.59 -5.54 8.99
CA GLY A 280 -7.99 -5.38 8.60
C GLY A 280 -8.14 -4.57 7.30
N PRO A 281 -9.14 -3.68 7.15
CA PRO A 281 -9.29 -2.87 5.93
C PRO A 281 -8.23 -1.76 5.75
N SER A 282 -6.94 -2.07 5.97
CA SER A 282 -5.83 -1.18 5.66
C SER A 282 -5.36 -1.44 4.23
N ASN A 283 -5.75 -0.57 3.29
CA ASN A 283 -5.26 -0.66 1.91
C ASN A 283 -3.74 -0.43 1.85
N PHE A 284 -3.18 0.41 2.73
CA PHE A 284 -1.74 0.65 2.81
C PHE A 284 -0.96 -0.64 3.10
N ALA A 285 -1.27 -1.30 4.22
CA ALA A 285 -0.57 -2.52 4.62
C ALA A 285 -0.76 -3.63 3.58
N ASN A 286 -2.00 -3.84 3.11
CA ASN A 286 -2.30 -4.89 2.14
C ASN A 286 -1.54 -4.69 0.82
N ASN A 287 -1.62 -3.49 0.22
CA ASN A 287 -0.90 -3.22 -1.02
C ASN A 287 0.62 -3.33 -0.85
N LEU A 288 1.14 -2.90 0.31
CA LEU A 288 2.57 -2.95 0.59
C LEU A 288 3.07 -4.38 0.79
N LEU A 289 2.28 -5.25 1.43
CA LEU A 289 2.58 -6.68 1.53
C LEU A 289 2.70 -7.32 0.15
N GLY A 290 1.74 -7.06 -0.75
CA GLY A 290 1.80 -7.58 -2.12
C GLY A 290 2.96 -7.01 -2.93
N HIS A 291 3.29 -5.73 -2.73
CA HIS A 291 4.42 -5.10 -3.40
C HIS A 291 5.76 -5.66 -2.90
N ARG A 292 5.92 -5.84 -1.58
CA ARG A 292 7.11 -6.50 -1.00
C ARG A 292 7.24 -7.96 -1.44
N LEU A 293 6.13 -8.67 -1.62
CA LEU A 293 6.11 -10.01 -2.20
C LEU A 293 6.63 -9.98 -3.65
N TYR A 294 6.09 -9.06 -4.47
CA TYR A 294 6.50 -8.87 -5.86
C TYR A 294 7.98 -8.47 -5.99
N TYR A 295 8.45 -7.61 -5.10
CA TYR A 295 9.80 -7.04 -5.12
C TYR A 295 10.84 -7.94 -4.42
N GLY A 296 10.81 -9.25 -4.72
CA GLY A 296 11.79 -10.22 -4.24
C GLY A 296 11.47 -10.86 -2.89
N PHE A 297 10.18 -11.10 -2.60
CA PHE A 297 9.75 -11.81 -1.38
C PHE A 297 10.31 -11.19 -0.08
N ARG A 298 10.32 -9.86 0.00
CA ARG A 298 10.99 -9.14 1.08
C ARG A 298 10.40 -9.50 2.45
N THR A 299 11.30 -9.59 3.43
CA THR A 299 10.97 -10.02 4.79
C THR A 299 9.86 -9.18 5.40
N THR A 300 8.81 -9.84 5.87
CA THR A 300 7.67 -9.18 6.52
C THR A 300 7.27 -9.95 7.76
N ILE A 301 7.19 -9.27 8.90
CA ILE A 301 6.68 -9.85 10.15
C ILE A 301 5.19 -9.50 10.26
N ARG A 302 4.32 -10.51 10.16
CA ARG A 302 2.88 -10.35 10.34
C ARG A 302 2.46 -10.90 11.69
N PRO A 303 2.04 -10.07 12.66
CA PRO A 303 1.51 -10.57 13.93
C PRO A 303 0.21 -11.35 13.72
N ASP A 304 0.14 -12.60 14.20
CA ASP A 304 -1.12 -13.32 14.29
C ASP A 304 -1.93 -12.75 15.46
N ARG A 305 -2.67 -11.66 15.21
CA ARG A 305 -3.44 -10.96 16.24
C ARG A 305 -4.47 -11.86 16.92
N LYS A 306 -4.99 -12.88 16.22
CA LYS A 306 -5.93 -13.84 16.79
C LYS A 306 -5.20 -14.83 17.70
N GLY A 307 -4.04 -15.33 17.29
CA GLY A 307 -3.18 -16.19 18.11
C GLY A 307 -2.58 -15.47 19.33
N LEU A 308 -2.30 -14.17 19.21
CA LEU A 308 -1.73 -13.33 20.26
C LEU A 308 -2.77 -12.84 21.27
N ALA A 309 -4.04 -12.71 20.88
CA ALA A 309 -5.11 -12.21 21.72
C ALA A 309 -5.20 -12.87 23.12
N PRO A 310 -5.24 -14.22 23.27
CA PRO A 310 -5.31 -14.84 24.60
C PRO A 310 -4.09 -14.50 25.47
N ILE A 311 -2.89 -14.43 24.87
CA ILE A 311 -1.65 -14.13 25.60
C ILE A 311 -1.67 -12.72 26.19
N PHE A 312 -2.18 -11.75 25.42
CA PHE A 312 -2.32 -10.38 25.91
C PHE A 312 -3.45 -10.23 26.93
N ILE A 313 -4.57 -10.94 26.75
CA ILE A 313 -5.66 -10.97 27.75
C ILE A 313 -5.16 -11.56 29.08
N ASP A 314 -4.39 -12.65 29.04
CA ASP A 314 -3.81 -13.25 30.24
C ASP A 314 -2.85 -12.26 30.93
N ARG A 315 -2.04 -11.54 30.15
CA ARG A 315 -1.15 -10.50 30.65
C ARG A 315 -1.90 -9.34 31.31
N GLU A 316 -2.98 -8.85 30.70
CA GLU A 316 -3.86 -7.82 31.27
C GLU A 316 -4.45 -8.27 32.61
N ASN A 317 -4.74 -9.56 32.76
CA ASN A 317 -5.22 -10.18 34.01
C ASN A 317 -4.09 -10.51 35.00
N GLY A 318 -2.86 -10.05 34.77
CA GLY A 318 -1.71 -10.21 35.67
C GLY A 318 -0.90 -11.50 35.47
N GLN A 319 -1.24 -12.35 34.50
CA GLN A 319 -0.49 -13.57 34.20
C GLN A 319 0.69 -13.26 33.27
N THR A 320 1.89 -13.15 33.83
CA THR A 320 3.09 -12.75 33.06
C THR A 320 4.10 -13.88 32.85
N ALA A 321 3.94 -14.99 33.57
CA ALA A 321 4.84 -16.14 33.48
C ALA A 321 4.80 -16.77 32.07
N GLY A 322 5.96 -16.93 31.44
CA GLY A 322 6.07 -17.56 30.12
C GLY A 322 5.57 -16.71 28.95
N PHE A 323 5.25 -15.44 29.17
CA PHE A 323 4.71 -14.53 28.14
C PHE A 323 5.56 -14.50 26.87
N GLU A 324 6.87 -14.30 27.00
CA GLU A 324 7.79 -14.19 25.87
C GLU A 324 7.83 -15.47 25.03
N GLN A 325 7.87 -16.64 25.68
CA GLN A 325 7.85 -17.94 25.02
C GLN A 325 6.51 -18.21 24.32
N ALA A 326 5.40 -17.76 24.91
CA ALA A 326 4.08 -17.87 24.30
C ALA A 326 3.98 -17.02 23.02
N VAL A 327 4.42 -15.75 23.08
CA VAL A 327 4.46 -14.85 21.92
C VAL A 327 5.36 -15.43 20.82
N ARG A 328 6.57 -15.86 21.16
CA ARG A 328 7.50 -16.52 20.21
C ARG A 328 6.84 -17.69 19.50
N ARG A 329 6.14 -18.56 20.24
CA ARG A 329 5.48 -19.75 19.67
C ARG A 329 4.41 -19.40 18.64
N VAL A 330 3.66 -18.32 18.87
CA VAL A 330 2.66 -17.82 17.91
C VAL A 330 3.36 -17.24 16.69
N MET A 331 4.37 -16.39 16.89
CA MET A 331 5.09 -15.74 15.80
C MET A 331 5.89 -16.71 14.91
N LEU A 332 6.41 -17.82 15.43
CA LEU A 332 7.11 -18.84 14.65
C LEU A 332 6.22 -19.56 13.62
N LYS A 333 4.90 -19.43 13.73
CA LYS A 333 3.94 -20.01 12.77
C LYS A 333 3.61 -19.09 11.61
N THR A 334 4.07 -17.83 11.64
CA THR A 334 3.74 -16.85 10.62
C THR A 334 4.75 -16.90 9.48
N ASN A 335 4.31 -16.53 8.27
CA ASN A 335 5.17 -16.48 7.10
C ASN A 335 5.95 -15.14 7.09
N PHE A 336 7.24 -15.21 6.79
CA PHE A 336 8.16 -14.06 6.79
C PHE A 336 8.36 -13.45 5.39
N GLY A 337 7.31 -13.38 4.57
CA GLY A 337 7.36 -12.74 3.24
C GLY A 337 7.59 -13.68 2.04
N GLY A 338 7.61 -15.00 2.25
CA GLY A 338 7.74 -15.97 1.15
C GLY A 338 6.45 -16.19 0.35
N PRO A 339 6.55 -16.79 -0.86
CA PRO A 339 5.39 -17.14 -1.67
C PRO A 339 4.51 -18.17 -0.94
N HIS A 340 3.21 -17.98 -0.99
CA HIS A 340 2.23 -18.88 -0.39
C HIS A 340 0.94 -18.85 -1.18
N LYS A 341 0.20 -19.95 -1.12
CA LYS A 341 -1.10 -20.04 -1.79
C LYS A 341 -2.09 -19.12 -1.09
N ARG A 342 -2.72 -18.23 -1.86
CA ARG A 342 -3.82 -17.38 -1.40
C ARG A 342 -4.94 -18.24 -0.79
N VAL A 343 -5.38 -17.90 0.41
CA VAL A 343 -6.55 -18.52 1.06
C VAL A 343 -7.63 -17.46 1.25
N PRO A 344 -8.85 -17.63 0.68
CA PRO A 344 -9.93 -16.67 0.85
C PRO A 344 -10.19 -16.38 2.33
N PRO A 345 -10.35 -15.10 2.73
CA PRO A 345 -10.58 -13.92 1.89
C PRO A 345 -9.32 -13.08 1.58
N GLU A 346 -8.12 -13.67 1.53
CA GLU A 346 -6.90 -12.93 1.16
C GLU A 346 -7.01 -12.33 -0.26
N SER A 347 -6.65 -11.06 -0.41
CA SER A 347 -6.79 -10.30 -1.67
C SER A 347 -5.59 -10.49 -2.59
N PHE A 348 -5.81 -10.39 -3.90
CA PHE A 348 -4.78 -10.26 -4.93
C PHE A 348 -3.74 -9.20 -4.59
N TYR A 349 -4.20 -8.06 -4.08
CA TYR A 349 -3.32 -6.93 -3.76
C TYR A 349 -2.43 -7.19 -2.54
N THR A 350 -2.82 -8.12 -1.67
CA THR A 350 -2.01 -8.58 -0.54
C THR A 350 -1.03 -9.68 -0.95
N ASN A 351 -1.42 -10.54 -1.87
CA ASN A 351 -0.64 -11.70 -2.30
C ASN A 351 -0.80 -11.93 -3.80
N SER A 352 0.06 -11.40 -4.64
CA SER A 352 -0.08 -11.55 -6.10
C SER A 352 0.45 -12.89 -6.67
N TRP A 353 0.73 -13.85 -5.79
CA TRP A 353 1.20 -15.18 -6.17
C TRP A 353 0.03 -16.14 -6.47
N PRO A 354 0.10 -16.94 -7.55
CA PRO A 354 1.22 -17.06 -8.49
C PRO A 354 1.12 -16.13 -9.71
N GLU A 355 0.05 -15.34 -9.85
CA GLU A 355 -0.35 -14.75 -11.13
C GLU A 355 0.62 -13.66 -11.65
N CYS A 356 1.35 -12.99 -10.76
CA CYS A 356 2.37 -12.01 -11.13
C CYS A 356 3.78 -12.57 -11.23
N PHE A 357 3.94 -13.88 -11.11
CA PHE A 357 5.24 -14.51 -11.10
C PHE A 357 5.32 -15.57 -12.19
N CYS A 358 6.51 -15.69 -12.75
CA CYS A 358 6.82 -16.87 -13.52
C CYS A 358 6.84 -18.11 -12.60
N GLN A 359 6.61 -19.28 -13.18
CA GLN A 359 6.54 -20.56 -12.51
C GLN A 359 7.71 -21.43 -12.98
N MET A 360 8.34 -22.13 -12.05
CA MET A 360 9.43 -23.07 -12.38
C MET A 360 8.94 -24.30 -13.15
N SER A 361 7.68 -24.70 -12.94
CA SER A 361 7.06 -25.85 -13.60
C SER A 361 5.61 -25.51 -13.97
N PRO A 362 5.39 -24.67 -15.00
CA PRO A 362 4.04 -24.25 -15.37
C PRO A 362 3.33 -25.30 -16.20
N SER A 363 1.99 -25.28 -16.15
CA SER A 363 1.15 -25.97 -17.13
C SER A 363 1.15 -25.26 -18.50
N ASN A 364 1.34 -23.93 -18.51
CA ASN A 364 1.41 -23.11 -19.72
C ASN A 364 2.87 -22.65 -19.95
N PRO A 365 3.50 -22.97 -21.09
CA PRO A 365 4.88 -22.55 -21.38
C PRO A 365 5.13 -21.05 -21.26
N ALA A 366 4.11 -20.21 -21.50
CA ALA A 366 4.22 -18.76 -21.38
C ALA A 366 4.44 -18.26 -19.95
N ASP A 367 4.15 -19.09 -18.94
CA ASP A 367 4.32 -18.75 -17.54
C ASP A 367 5.67 -19.26 -17.01
N LYS A 368 6.53 -19.88 -17.85
CA LYS A 368 7.80 -20.46 -17.40
C LYS A 368 8.79 -19.37 -17.00
N CYS A 369 9.44 -19.55 -15.85
CA CYS A 369 10.55 -18.68 -15.48
C CYS A 369 11.65 -18.73 -16.54
N PRO A 370 12.18 -17.56 -16.95
CA PRO A 370 13.36 -17.51 -17.78
C PRO A 370 14.49 -18.30 -17.11
N PRO A 371 15.29 -19.02 -17.90
CA PRO A 371 16.36 -19.88 -17.36
C PRO A 371 17.48 -19.08 -16.69
N ASP A 372 17.65 -17.81 -17.07
CA ASP A 372 18.70 -16.91 -16.61
C ASP A 372 18.13 -15.80 -15.71
N ASN A 373 18.98 -15.20 -14.87
CA ASN A 373 18.60 -14.08 -14.02
C ASN A 373 18.24 -12.85 -14.88
N VAL A 374 16.95 -12.67 -15.13
CA VAL A 374 16.40 -11.60 -15.98
C VAL A 374 16.86 -10.21 -15.53
N LEU A 375 17.12 -10.01 -14.23
CA LEU A 375 17.60 -8.73 -13.70
C LEU A 375 19.02 -8.41 -14.17
N GLU A 376 19.94 -9.40 -14.22
CA GLU A 376 21.28 -9.19 -14.78
C GLU A 376 21.21 -8.87 -16.28
N ILE A 377 20.30 -9.52 -17.01
CA ILE A 377 20.10 -9.26 -18.44
C ILE A 377 19.53 -7.85 -18.65
N LEU A 378 18.51 -7.45 -17.89
CA LEU A 378 17.90 -6.13 -18.00
C LEU A 378 18.83 -5.00 -17.55
N GLU A 379 19.57 -5.17 -16.45
CA GLU A 379 20.60 -4.21 -16.03
C GLU A 379 21.69 -4.08 -17.10
N SER A 380 22.19 -5.19 -17.65
CA SER A 380 23.17 -5.15 -18.74
C SER A 380 22.63 -4.48 -20.01
N GLN A 381 21.34 -4.64 -20.31
CA GLN A 381 20.70 -4.00 -21.47
C GLN A 381 20.49 -2.50 -21.25
N LEU A 382 20.07 -2.09 -20.05
CA LEU A 382 19.93 -0.69 -19.66
C LEU A 382 21.29 0.03 -19.60
N GLU A 383 22.33 -0.60 -19.06
CA GLU A 383 23.70 -0.07 -19.07
C GLU A 383 24.22 0.07 -20.51
N ASN A 384 23.91 -0.89 -21.38
CA ASN A 384 24.29 -0.83 -22.80
C ASN A 384 23.52 0.24 -23.58
N GLU A 385 22.25 0.50 -23.27
CA GLU A 385 21.48 1.59 -23.88
C GLU A 385 22.00 2.96 -23.41
N VAL A 386 22.28 3.12 -22.11
CA VAL A 386 22.87 4.35 -21.55
C VAL A 386 24.26 4.63 -22.15
N ASN A 387 25.09 3.59 -22.31
CA ASN A 387 26.40 3.74 -22.95
C ASN A 387 26.29 4.10 -24.44
N ARG A 388 25.33 3.54 -25.18
CA ARG A 388 25.08 3.91 -26.59
C ARG A 388 24.59 5.35 -26.75
N ASP A 389 23.72 5.81 -25.85
CA ASP A 389 23.24 7.19 -25.86
C ASP A 389 24.36 8.19 -25.51
N LEU A 390 25.26 7.80 -24.59
CA LEU A 390 26.48 8.56 -24.28
C LEU A 390 27.45 8.60 -25.47
N GLU A 391 27.70 7.48 -26.13
CA GLU A 391 28.55 7.42 -27.34
C GLU A 391 27.98 8.27 -28.49
N ALA A 392 26.68 8.19 -28.74
CA ALA A 392 26.01 9.01 -29.76
C ALA A 392 26.07 10.53 -29.44
N SER A 393 26.04 10.90 -28.16
CA SER A 393 26.19 12.30 -27.69
C SER A 393 27.63 12.82 -27.83
N MET A 394 28.63 11.93 -27.76
CA MET A 394 30.04 12.27 -27.93
C MET A 394 30.42 12.39 -29.41
N GLU A 395 29.86 11.54 -30.29
CA GLU A 395 30.07 11.63 -31.75
C GLU A 395 29.45 12.89 -32.35
N THR A 396 28.29 13.33 -31.86
CA THR A 396 27.63 14.58 -32.28
C THR A 396 28.37 15.84 -31.82
N ASN A 397 29.10 15.77 -30.69
CA ASN A 397 29.97 16.88 -30.24
C ASN A 397 31.33 16.92 -30.96
N SER A 398 31.83 15.79 -31.45
CA SER A 398 33.09 15.72 -32.21
C SER A 398 32.93 16.25 -33.63
N THR A 399 31.79 15.98 -34.27
CA THR A 399 31.43 16.53 -35.60
C THR A 399 31.20 18.04 -35.59
N ARG A 400 30.77 18.64 -34.46
CA ARG A 400 30.66 20.10 -34.31
C ARG A 400 31.99 20.84 -34.09
N ARG A 401 33.08 20.14 -33.80
CA ARG A 401 34.42 20.75 -33.57
C ARG A 401 35.33 20.76 -34.79
N THR A 402 34.90 20.17 -35.91
CA THR A 402 35.68 20.11 -37.16
C THR A 402 35.17 21.07 -38.25
N GLU A 403 34.12 21.85 -37.98
CA GLU A 403 33.67 22.96 -38.82
C GLU A 403 33.87 24.31 -38.11
N ILE A 404 35.12 24.74 -37.96
CA ILE A 404 35.51 26.17 -37.82
C ILE A 404 36.77 26.40 -38.63
#